data_AF-A0A9W6PPR4-F1
#
_entry.id   AF-A0A9W6PPR4-F1
#
_cell.length_a   1.000
_cell.length_b   1.000
_cell.length_c   1.000
_cell.angle_alpha   90.00
_cell.angle_beta   90.00
_cell.angle_gamma   90.00
#
_symmetry.space_group_name_H-M   'P 1'
#
loop_
_entity.id
_entity.type
_entity.pdbx_description
1 polymer ?
#
loop_
_entity_poly.entity_id
_entity_poly.type
_entity_poly.pdbx_seq_one_letter_code
_entity_poly.pdbx_strand_id
1 'polypeptide(L)'
;MARSAVMSTSKLSKIENGRAAVSVVDADRILTAIGVSEAVKAEYMAAARAEATEATAWRLYRRLGYHRKQQQIKAMDDTTTLLRIFQTSLIPGLLQTPEFARAVFARKEIGEEQLSRAVGGRLARQAVLYDPAKELQFVILESVLRWGLVPPAVMVEQLDRIVSVSRLSGVDVRVMPLAGFHADVPGHSFAVRDDRTVTVETVHAELVVTDPRDVDLYVRKFERFSSAALAGDDMRSLLEGIRDEFLRKQETGLERPPGCP
;
A
#
# COMPACT_ATOMS: atom_id res chain seq x y z
N MET A 1 40.24 0.17 -27.33
CA MET A 1 39.55 1.10 -28.24
C MET A 1 38.01 1.12 -28.05
N ALA A 2 37.31 0.00 -27.79
CA ALA A 2 35.85 0.02 -27.59
C ALA A 2 35.35 0.41 -26.17
N ARG A 3 36.18 0.27 -25.13
CA ARG A 3 35.77 0.49 -23.72
C ARG A 3 35.50 1.96 -23.34
N SER A 4 36.03 2.93 -24.07
CA SER A 4 35.87 4.37 -23.79
C SER A 4 34.73 5.05 -24.55
N ALA A 5 34.13 4.37 -25.54
CA ALA A 5 33.10 4.95 -26.40
C ALA A 5 31.69 4.98 -25.75
N VAL A 6 31.50 4.19 -24.69
CA VAL A 6 30.18 3.98 -24.06
C VAL A 6 29.97 4.90 -22.85
N MET A 7 31.02 5.08 -22.03
CA MET A 7 31.07 5.95 -20.85
C MET A 7 32.51 6.10 -20.34
N SER A 8 32.74 6.94 -19.34
CA SER A 8 34.07 7.09 -18.74
C SER A 8 34.56 5.80 -18.08
N THR A 9 35.86 5.52 -18.19
CA THR A 9 36.51 4.34 -17.61
C THR A 9 36.32 4.24 -16.09
N SER A 10 36.31 5.40 -15.41
CA SER A 10 36.00 5.49 -13.97
C SER A 10 34.55 5.08 -13.66
N LYS A 11 33.58 5.45 -14.50
CA LYS A 11 32.17 5.07 -14.32
C LYS A 11 31.97 3.58 -14.57
N LEU A 12 32.55 3.05 -15.65
CA LEU A 12 32.47 1.63 -16.00
C LEU A 12 33.10 0.74 -14.91
N SER A 13 34.27 1.12 -14.39
CA SER A 13 34.94 0.38 -13.30
C SER A 13 34.12 0.35 -12.01
N LYS A 14 33.45 1.45 -11.65
CA LYS A 14 32.57 1.46 -10.47
C LYS A 14 31.36 0.55 -10.65
N ILE A 15 30.81 0.48 -11.86
CA ILE A 15 29.72 -0.43 -12.20
C ILE A 15 30.19 -1.90 -12.12
N GLU A 16 31.31 -2.25 -12.77
CA GLU A 16 31.85 -3.63 -12.77
C GLU A 16 32.17 -4.14 -11.37
N ASN A 17 32.58 -3.26 -10.44
CA ASN A 17 32.90 -3.61 -9.05
C ASN A 17 31.71 -3.44 -8.08
N GLY A 18 30.48 -3.24 -8.57
CA GLY A 18 29.28 -3.10 -7.74
C GLY A 18 29.26 -1.84 -6.85
N ARG A 19 30.14 -0.87 -7.11
CA ARG A 19 30.26 0.40 -6.36
C ARG A 19 29.37 1.51 -6.91
N ALA A 20 28.68 1.29 -8.04
CA ALA A 20 27.69 2.19 -8.60
C ALA A 20 26.54 1.39 -9.23
N ALA A 21 25.30 1.80 -8.98
CA ALA A 21 24.12 1.20 -9.60
C ALA A 21 24.09 1.53 -11.11
N VAL A 22 23.70 0.54 -11.91
CA VAL A 22 23.56 0.69 -13.37
C VAL A 22 22.21 1.33 -13.67
N SER A 23 22.19 2.45 -14.39
CA SER A 23 20.94 3.02 -14.89
C SER A 23 20.43 2.21 -16.09
N VAL A 24 19.12 2.23 -16.35
CA VAL A 24 18.54 1.56 -17.54
C VAL A 24 19.22 2.02 -18.85
N VAL A 25 19.60 3.31 -18.91
CA VAL A 25 20.33 3.88 -20.05
C VAL A 25 21.76 3.36 -20.13
N ASP A 26 22.46 3.23 -19.00
CA ASP A 26 23.80 2.66 -18.97
C ASP A 26 23.78 1.16 -19.30
N ALA A 27 22.75 0.42 -18.86
CA ALA A 27 22.54 -0.98 -19.20
C ALA A 27 22.34 -1.17 -20.71
N ASP A 28 21.46 -0.39 -21.33
CA ASP A 28 21.22 -0.45 -22.79
C ASP A 28 22.51 -0.18 -23.58
N ARG A 29 23.26 0.84 -23.16
CA ARG A 29 24.53 1.22 -23.77
C ARG A 29 25.58 0.12 -23.66
N ILE A 30 25.70 -0.52 -22.49
CA ILE A 30 26.64 -1.62 -22.26
C ILE A 30 26.26 -2.85 -23.11
N LEU A 31 24.98 -3.25 -23.08
CA LEU A 31 24.50 -4.43 -23.83
C LEU A 31 24.65 -4.23 -25.34
N THR A 32 24.35 -3.04 -25.84
CA THR A 32 24.54 -2.69 -27.25
C THR A 32 26.02 -2.73 -27.64
N ALA A 33 26.91 -2.24 -26.79
CA ALA A 33 28.34 -2.22 -27.07
C ALA A 33 29.01 -3.60 -27.01
N ILE A 34 28.47 -4.53 -26.21
CA ILE A 34 28.94 -5.92 -26.12
C ILE A 34 28.41 -6.76 -27.29
N GLY A 35 27.36 -6.31 -27.98
CA GLY A 35 26.82 -6.98 -29.17
C GLY A 35 26.04 -8.26 -28.85
N VAL A 36 25.32 -8.28 -27.73
CA VAL A 36 24.45 -9.42 -27.37
C VAL A 36 23.27 -9.55 -28.33
N SER A 37 22.66 -10.74 -28.42
CA SER A 37 21.45 -10.94 -29.21
C SER A 37 20.26 -10.12 -28.67
N GLU A 38 19.26 -9.84 -29.51
CA GLU A 38 18.07 -9.08 -29.10
C GLU A 38 17.28 -9.77 -27.97
N ALA A 39 17.22 -11.11 -27.97
CA ALA A 39 16.58 -11.87 -26.90
C ALA A 39 17.29 -11.66 -25.55
N VAL A 40 18.63 -11.73 -25.56
CA VAL A 40 19.46 -11.51 -24.36
C VAL A 40 19.40 -10.04 -23.92
N LYS A 41 19.42 -9.10 -24.88
CA LYS A 41 19.28 -7.67 -24.60
C LYS A 41 17.95 -7.38 -23.91
N ALA A 42 16.85 -7.96 -24.41
CA ALA A 42 15.52 -7.78 -23.84
C ALA A 42 15.44 -8.30 -22.40
N GLU A 43 16.00 -9.48 -22.13
CA GLU A 43 16.04 -10.08 -20.78
C GLU A 43 16.80 -9.20 -19.78
N TYR A 44 18.05 -8.80 -20.10
CA TYR A 44 18.85 -7.96 -19.21
C TYR A 44 18.30 -6.54 -19.06
N MET A 45 17.65 -6.01 -20.10
CA MET A 45 16.96 -4.72 -20.01
C MET A 45 15.70 -4.79 -19.14
N ALA A 46 14.99 -5.93 -19.13
CA ALA A 46 13.89 -6.15 -18.21
C ALA A 46 14.38 -6.21 -16.75
N ALA A 47 15.47 -6.95 -16.49
CA ALA A 47 16.11 -7.02 -15.17
C ALA A 47 16.62 -5.64 -14.70
N ALA A 48 17.28 -4.88 -15.57
CA ALA A 48 17.77 -3.53 -15.24
C ALA A 48 16.63 -2.55 -14.94
N ARG A 49 15.47 -2.68 -15.61
CA ARG A 49 14.27 -1.88 -15.33
C ARG A 49 13.62 -2.28 -14.00
N ALA A 50 13.57 -3.57 -13.68
CA ALA A 50 13.05 -4.05 -12.41
C ALA A 50 13.90 -3.52 -11.24
N GLU A 51 15.22 -3.72 -11.30
CA GLU A 51 16.18 -3.25 -10.29
C GLU A 51 16.17 -1.71 -10.16
N ALA A 52 16.13 -0.99 -11.28
CA ALA A 52 16.04 0.47 -11.25
C ALA A 52 14.74 0.95 -10.61
N THR A 53 13.62 0.25 -10.82
CA THR A 53 12.33 0.56 -10.18
C THR A 53 12.40 0.33 -8.68
N GLU A 54 12.92 -0.81 -8.22
CA GLU A 54 13.04 -1.15 -6.80
C GLU A 54 14.02 -0.24 -6.05
N ALA A 55 15.22 -0.04 -6.60
CA ALA A 55 16.25 0.81 -6.00
C ALA A 55 15.90 2.30 -6.03
N THR A 56 15.15 2.76 -7.04
CA THR A 56 14.64 4.13 -7.11
C THR A 56 13.53 4.35 -6.10
N ALA A 57 12.54 3.45 -6.02
CA ALA A 57 11.43 3.55 -5.05
C ALA A 57 11.94 3.66 -3.60
N TRP A 58 12.87 2.80 -3.19
CA TRP A 58 13.45 2.82 -1.84
C TRP A 58 14.22 4.11 -1.52
N ARG A 59 15.04 4.61 -2.46
CA ARG A 59 15.80 5.86 -2.28
C ARG A 59 14.91 7.10 -2.33
N LEU A 60 13.83 7.05 -3.11
CA LEU A 60 12.84 8.13 -3.20
C LEU A 60 12.08 8.28 -1.88
N TYR A 61 11.60 7.18 -1.29
CA TYR A 61 10.88 7.22 0.00
C TYR A 61 11.75 7.77 1.13
N ARG A 62 13.03 7.39 1.18
CA ARG A 62 13.98 7.88 2.19
C ARG A 62 14.40 9.34 1.99
N ARG A 63 14.42 9.85 0.75
CA ARG A 63 14.83 11.24 0.44
C ARG A 63 13.68 12.25 0.37
N LEU A 64 12.50 11.84 -0.07
CA LEU A 64 11.39 12.74 -0.37
C LEU A 64 10.38 12.92 0.77
N GLY A 65 10.36 11.97 1.72
CA GLY A 65 9.45 11.96 2.87
C GLY A 65 8.04 11.44 2.54
N TYR A 66 7.38 10.83 3.53
CA TYR A 66 6.06 10.21 3.40
C TYR A 66 4.96 11.16 2.92
N HIS A 67 5.10 12.46 3.17
CA HIS A 67 4.22 13.50 2.62
C HIS A 67 4.16 13.48 1.09
N ARG A 68 5.30 13.35 0.38
CA ARG A 68 5.30 13.34 -1.09
C ARG A 68 4.66 12.07 -1.63
N LYS A 69 4.82 10.93 -0.94
CA LYS A 69 4.08 9.70 -1.23
C LYS A 69 2.56 9.96 -1.12
N GLN A 70 2.10 10.62 -0.05
CA GLN A 70 0.68 10.95 0.07
C GLN A 70 0.19 11.88 -1.06
N GLN A 71 0.99 12.85 -1.51
CA GLN A 71 0.65 13.69 -2.66
C GLN A 71 0.54 12.89 -3.97
N GLN A 72 1.49 11.99 -4.22
CA GLN A 72 1.45 11.12 -5.40
C GLN A 72 0.22 10.22 -5.38
N ILE A 73 -0.08 9.58 -4.24
CA ILE A 73 -1.28 8.74 -4.13
C ILE A 73 -2.54 9.58 -4.28
N LYS A 74 -2.58 10.80 -3.70
CA LYS A 74 -3.70 11.72 -3.90
C LYS A 74 -3.95 11.99 -5.38
N ALA A 75 -2.91 12.29 -6.16
CA ALA A 75 -3.05 12.56 -7.58
C ALA A 75 -3.65 11.35 -8.34
N MET A 76 -3.31 10.12 -7.95
CA MET A 76 -3.93 8.92 -8.51
C MET A 76 -5.38 8.75 -8.04
N ASP A 77 -5.65 8.93 -6.74
CA ASP A 77 -6.98 8.81 -6.15
C ASP A 77 -7.95 9.83 -6.77
N ASP A 78 -7.48 11.05 -7.08
CA ASP A 78 -8.25 12.11 -7.74
C ASP A 78 -8.72 11.69 -9.14
N THR A 79 -7.88 10.98 -9.92
CA THR A 79 -8.23 10.52 -11.28
C THR A 79 -8.91 9.15 -11.32
N THR A 80 -8.90 8.39 -10.22
CA THR A 80 -9.47 7.04 -10.16
C THR A 80 -11.00 7.13 -10.00
N THR A 81 -11.74 6.37 -10.80
CA THR A 81 -13.21 6.25 -10.65
C THR A 81 -13.62 5.05 -9.81
N LEU A 82 -12.90 3.93 -9.95
CA LEU A 82 -13.11 2.70 -9.20
C LEU A 82 -11.83 2.30 -8.47
N LEU A 83 -11.87 2.30 -7.14
CA LEU A 83 -10.75 1.90 -6.30
C LEU A 83 -11.14 0.69 -5.45
N ARG A 84 -10.44 -0.42 -5.66
CA ARG A 84 -10.56 -1.63 -4.83
C ARG A 84 -9.36 -1.74 -3.91
N ILE A 85 -9.55 -1.85 -2.61
CA ILE A 85 -8.47 -2.04 -1.64
C ILE A 85 -8.70 -3.33 -0.85
N PHE A 86 -7.78 -4.27 -0.99
CA PHE A 86 -7.71 -5.47 -0.16
C PHE A 86 -6.66 -5.29 0.93
N GLN A 87 -7.05 -5.44 2.20
CA GLN A 87 -6.15 -5.27 3.34
C GLN A 87 -6.05 -6.51 4.22
N THR A 88 -4.83 -7.03 4.35
CA THR A 88 -4.51 -8.18 5.20
C THR A 88 -3.74 -7.82 6.46
N SER A 89 -3.26 -6.57 6.58
CA SER A 89 -2.30 -6.18 7.63
C SER A 89 -2.52 -4.79 8.24
N LEU A 90 -3.26 -3.88 7.59
CA LEU A 90 -3.45 -2.53 8.09
C LEU A 90 -4.79 -1.95 7.63
N ILE A 91 -5.48 -1.22 8.52
CA ILE A 91 -6.72 -0.52 8.16
C ILE A 91 -6.43 0.43 6.97
N PRO A 92 -7.24 0.43 5.90
CA PRO A 92 -7.00 1.27 4.73
C PRO A 92 -6.83 2.75 5.13
N GLY A 93 -5.80 3.42 4.61
CA GLY A 93 -5.49 4.81 4.97
C GLY A 93 -6.64 5.79 4.73
N LEU A 94 -7.54 5.49 3.79
CA LEU A 94 -8.73 6.29 3.53
C LEU A 94 -9.77 6.22 4.66
N LEU A 95 -9.78 5.13 5.44
CA LEU A 95 -10.73 4.93 6.53
C LEU A 95 -10.15 5.31 7.91
N GLN A 96 -8.87 5.69 7.97
CA GLN A 96 -8.18 5.96 9.23
C GLN A 96 -8.68 7.25 9.92
N THR A 97 -8.75 7.26 11.26
CA THR A 97 -8.84 8.50 12.04
C THR A 97 -7.49 9.22 12.06
N PRO A 98 -7.43 10.54 12.36
CA PRO A 98 -6.17 11.27 12.52
C PRO A 98 -5.19 10.61 13.50
N GLU A 99 -5.69 10.11 14.62
CA GLU A 99 -4.96 9.49 15.72
C GLU A 99 -4.37 8.15 15.27
N PHE A 100 -5.16 7.33 14.56
CA PHE A 100 -4.69 6.08 13.99
C PHE A 100 -3.63 6.33 12.91
N ALA A 101 -3.88 7.29 12.01
CA ALA A 101 -2.92 7.67 10.97
C ALA A 101 -1.59 8.16 11.56
N ARG A 102 -1.65 8.99 12.62
CA ARG A 102 -0.47 9.44 13.36
C ARG A 102 0.29 8.26 13.95
N ALA A 103 -0.38 7.32 14.60
CA ALA A 103 0.25 6.13 15.17
C ALA A 103 0.94 5.26 14.10
N VAL A 104 0.36 5.13 12.91
CA VAL A 104 0.98 4.42 11.77
C VAL A 104 2.28 5.10 11.33
N PHE A 105 2.26 6.42 11.17
CA PHE A 105 3.43 7.16 10.69
C PHE A 105 4.53 7.34 11.75
N ALA A 106 4.19 7.40 13.03
CA ALA A 106 5.16 7.49 14.12
C ALA A 106 6.15 6.31 14.12
N ARG A 107 5.70 5.13 13.68
CA ARG A 107 6.52 3.91 13.53
C ARG A 107 7.51 3.94 12.36
N LYS A 108 7.57 5.05 11.62
CA LYS A 108 8.51 5.24 10.51
C LYS A 108 9.77 6.01 10.92
N GLU A 109 9.94 6.30 12.21
CA GLU A 109 11.13 6.96 12.79
C GLU A 109 11.44 8.30 12.10
N ILE A 110 10.40 9.07 11.80
CA ILE A 110 10.49 10.39 11.17
C ILE A 110 10.28 11.50 12.20
N GLY A 111 10.82 12.70 11.92
CA GLY A 111 10.64 13.86 12.80
C GLY A 111 9.18 14.39 12.82
N GLU A 112 8.83 15.12 13.88
CA GLU A 112 7.45 15.59 14.15
C GLU A 112 6.84 16.43 13.00
N GLU A 113 7.65 17.26 12.34
CA GLU A 113 7.20 18.03 11.17
C GLU A 113 6.81 17.11 10.01
N GLN A 114 7.66 16.11 9.71
CA GLN A 114 7.39 15.15 8.64
C GLN A 114 6.19 14.26 8.98
N LEU A 115 6.04 13.88 10.25
CA LEU A 115 4.89 13.15 10.76
C LEU A 115 3.60 13.94 10.54
N SER A 116 3.57 15.19 10.99
CA SER A 116 2.40 16.08 10.84
C SER A 116 2.02 16.28 9.37
N ARG A 117 3.00 16.47 8.47
CA ARG A 117 2.74 16.57 7.02
C ARG A 117 2.25 15.26 6.40
N ALA A 118 2.75 14.11 6.85
CA ALA A 118 2.32 12.81 6.36
C ALA A 118 0.88 12.50 6.79
N VAL A 119 0.52 12.80 8.04
CA VAL A 119 -0.85 12.69 8.56
C VAL A 119 -1.78 13.62 7.79
N GLY A 120 -1.43 14.90 7.65
CA GLY A 120 -2.22 15.86 6.88
C GLY A 120 -2.44 15.42 5.42
N GLY A 121 -1.40 14.91 4.77
CA GLY A 121 -1.52 14.36 3.41
C GLY A 121 -2.44 13.14 3.33
N ARG A 122 -2.43 12.26 4.34
CA ARG A 122 -3.35 11.11 4.42
C ARG A 122 -4.80 11.57 4.61
N LEU A 123 -5.04 12.51 5.50
CA LEU A 123 -6.39 13.04 5.76
C LEU A 123 -6.94 13.80 4.54
N ALA A 124 -6.10 14.58 3.85
CA ALA A 124 -6.49 15.27 2.62
C ALA A 124 -6.95 14.33 1.50
N ARG A 125 -6.41 13.11 1.44
CA ARG A 125 -6.86 12.08 0.48
C ARG A 125 -8.26 11.57 0.76
N GLN A 126 -8.72 11.63 2.02
CA GLN A 126 -10.04 11.10 2.41
C GLN A 126 -11.21 11.89 1.82
N ALA A 127 -10.96 13.06 1.20
CA ALA A 127 -11.97 13.82 0.47
C ALA A 127 -12.66 12.98 -0.63
N VAL A 128 -11.95 12.01 -1.23
CA VAL A 128 -12.52 11.12 -2.26
C VAL A 128 -13.66 10.24 -1.75
N LEU A 129 -13.77 10.00 -0.44
CA LEU A 129 -14.88 9.24 0.15
C LEU A 129 -16.25 9.92 -0.03
N TYR A 130 -16.25 11.23 -0.27
CA TYR A 130 -17.46 12.03 -0.39
C TYR A 130 -17.75 12.45 -1.84
N ASP A 131 -16.98 11.92 -2.80
CA ASP A 131 -17.19 12.19 -4.22
C ASP A 131 -18.20 11.18 -4.79
N PRO A 132 -19.41 11.63 -5.20
CA PRO A 132 -20.44 10.73 -5.71
C PRO A 132 -20.09 10.10 -7.07
N ALA A 133 -19.06 10.59 -7.76
CA ALA A 133 -18.58 10.00 -9.02
C ALA A 133 -17.60 8.83 -8.81
N LYS A 134 -17.26 8.50 -7.56
CA LYS A 134 -16.28 7.46 -7.22
C LYS A 134 -16.95 6.26 -6.57
N GLU A 135 -16.43 5.09 -6.91
CA GLU A 135 -16.76 3.82 -6.29
C GLU A 135 -15.53 3.28 -5.58
N LEU A 136 -15.63 3.15 -4.26
CA LEU A 136 -14.54 2.80 -3.37
C LEU A 136 -14.92 1.52 -2.62
N GLN A 137 -14.27 0.42 -2.98
CA GLN A 137 -14.55 -0.89 -2.43
C GLN A 137 -13.39 -1.34 -1.53
N PHE A 138 -13.71 -1.74 -0.31
CA PHE A 138 -12.75 -2.17 0.70
C PHE A 138 -13.08 -3.57 1.16
N VAL A 139 -12.09 -4.46 1.13
CA VAL A 139 -12.19 -5.77 1.76
C VAL A 139 -11.08 -5.87 2.81
N ILE A 140 -11.47 -6.03 4.07
CA ILE A 140 -10.58 -5.99 5.22
C ILE A 140 -10.69 -7.31 5.96
N LEU A 141 -9.57 -7.95 6.31
CA LEU A 141 -9.63 -9.11 7.20
C LEU A 141 -9.97 -8.67 8.63
N GLU A 142 -10.84 -9.42 9.31
CA GLU A 142 -11.19 -9.16 10.72
C GLU A 142 -9.97 -9.11 11.64
N SER A 143 -8.91 -9.87 11.34
CA SER A 143 -7.62 -9.80 12.07
C SER A 143 -7.01 -8.39 12.10
N VAL A 144 -7.17 -7.62 11.03
CA VAL A 144 -6.67 -6.24 10.92
C VAL A 144 -7.38 -5.32 11.91
N LEU A 145 -8.68 -5.54 12.10
CA LEU A 145 -9.55 -4.77 12.98
C LEU A 145 -9.33 -5.13 14.46
N ARG A 146 -8.72 -6.29 14.73
CA ARG A 146 -8.42 -6.78 16.08
C ARG A 146 -6.96 -6.61 16.51
N TRP A 147 -6.05 -6.29 15.57
CA TRP A 147 -4.59 -6.30 15.79
C TRP A 147 -4.09 -5.41 16.94
N GLY A 148 -4.85 -4.39 17.36
CA GLY A 148 -4.51 -3.57 18.53
C GLY A 148 -3.29 -2.67 18.32
N LEU A 149 -3.20 -2.00 17.16
CA LEU A 149 -2.09 -1.10 16.82
C LEU A 149 -2.01 0.15 17.72
N VAL A 150 -3.14 0.56 18.28
CA VAL A 150 -3.32 1.80 19.04
C VAL A 150 -4.06 1.50 20.35
N PRO A 151 -4.05 2.43 21.33
CA PRO A 151 -4.80 2.24 22.57
C PRO A 151 -6.28 1.93 22.32
N PRO A 152 -6.96 1.17 23.22
CA PRO A 152 -8.34 0.75 23.01
C PRO A 152 -9.31 1.89 22.66
N ALA A 153 -9.18 3.07 23.30
CA ALA A 153 -10.01 4.23 23.00
C ALA A 153 -9.89 4.69 21.53
N VAL A 154 -8.68 4.66 20.96
CA VAL A 154 -8.44 5.03 19.55
C VAL A 154 -8.94 3.93 18.61
N MET A 155 -8.87 2.66 19.02
CA MET A 155 -9.48 1.57 18.26
C MET A 155 -11.01 1.71 18.18
N VAL A 156 -11.66 2.10 19.28
CA VAL A 156 -13.11 2.36 19.31
C VAL A 156 -13.50 3.44 18.30
N GLU A 157 -12.84 4.60 18.37
CA GLU A 157 -13.07 5.70 17.43
C GLU A 157 -12.82 5.28 15.97
N GLN A 158 -11.77 4.49 15.75
CA GLN A 158 -11.44 3.97 14.43
C GLN A 158 -12.52 3.05 13.87
N LEU A 159 -13.11 2.18 14.68
CA LEU A 159 -14.18 1.27 14.27
C LEU A 159 -15.48 2.04 14.01
N ASP A 160 -15.83 3.00 14.87
CA ASP A 160 -16.98 3.89 14.68
C ASP A 160 -16.84 4.70 13.38
N ARG A 161 -15.63 5.17 13.05
CA ARG A 161 -15.37 5.83 11.77
C ARG A 161 -15.63 4.90 10.58
N ILE A 162 -15.20 3.64 10.63
CA ILE A 162 -15.45 2.67 9.55
C ILE A 162 -16.97 2.44 9.39
N VAL A 163 -17.70 2.27 10.48
CA VAL A 163 -19.18 2.14 10.44
C VAL A 163 -19.82 3.37 9.80
N SER A 164 -19.40 4.58 10.20
CA SER A 164 -19.93 5.84 9.66
C SER A 164 -19.68 5.98 8.15
N VAL A 165 -18.44 5.78 7.69
CA VAL A 165 -18.11 5.91 6.26
C VAL A 165 -18.73 4.80 5.40
N SER A 166 -19.00 3.62 5.97
CA SER A 166 -19.70 2.54 5.25
C SER A 166 -21.14 2.89 4.85
N ARG A 167 -21.68 4.01 5.35
CA ARG A 167 -23.01 4.51 5.00
C ARG A 167 -22.98 5.55 3.86
N LEU A 168 -21.80 5.96 3.41
CA LEU A 168 -21.67 6.91 2.30
C LEU A 168 -22.01 6.24 0.97
N SER A 169 -22.69 6.98 0.09
CA SER A 169 -22.90 6.56 -1.30
C SER A 169 -21.56 6.39 -2.00
N GLY A 170 -21.36 5.25 -2.67
CA GLY A 170 -20.11 4.94 -3.38
C GLY A 170 -19.02 4.32 -2.52
N VAL A 171 -19.26 4.09 -1.21
CA VAL A 171 -18.33 3.38 -0.33
C VAL A 171 -18.90 2.02 0.03
N ASP A 172 -18.23 0.94 -0.39
CA ASP A 172 -18.53 -0.44 0.00
C ASP A 172 -17.43 -0.96 0.92
N VAL A 173 -17.74 -1.20 2.19
CA VAL A 173 -16.81 -1.81 3.14
C VAL A 173 -17.29 -3.20 3.47
N ARG A 174 -16.41 -4.18 3.27
CA ARG A 174 -16.65 -5.57 3.60
C ARG A 174 -15.57 -6.11 4.52
N VAL A 175 -15.96 -7.02 5.40
CA VAL A 175 -15.07 -7.64 6.36
C VAL A 175 -15.08 -9.14 6.19
N MET A 176 -13.91 -9.74 5.98
CA MET A 176 -13.74 -11.18 5.97
C MET A 176 -13.65 -11.66 7.42
N PRO A 177 -14.69 -12.33 7.97
CA PRO A 177 -14.65 -12.86 9.33
C PRO A 177 -13.52 -13.87 9.53
N LEU A 178 -13.00 -13.96 10.76
CA LEU A 178 -12.06 -15.00 11.17
C LEU A 178 -12.72 -16.36 11.24
N ALA A 179 -13.97 -16.39 11.72
CA ALA A 179 -14.75 -17.61 11.82
C ALA A 179 -15.20 -18.12 10.45
N GLY A 180 -15.37 -19.44 10.33
CA GLY A 180 -15.84 -20.09 9.11
C GLY A 180 -14.74 -20.71 8.26
N PHE A 181 -15.15 -21.28 7.13
CA PHE A 181 -14.24 -21.90 6.15
C PHE A 181 -13.93 -20.90 5.03
N HIS A 182 -12.64 -20.67 4.76
CA HIS A 182 -12.18 -19.74 3.74
C HIS A 182 -11.56 -20.51 2.56
N ALA A 183 -12.05 -20.25 1.34
CA ALA A 183 -11.67 -21.00 0.15
C ALA A 183 -10.36 -20.54 -0.51
N ASP A 184 -9.78 -19.41 -0.08
CA ASP A 184 -8.56 -18.84 -0.66
C ASP A 184 -7.66 -18.28 0.46
N VAL A 185 -6.35 -18.22 0.19
CA VAL A 185 -5.35 -17.65 1.10
C VAL A 185 -5.24 -16.14 0.83
N PRO A 186 -5.34 -15.25 1.85
CA PRO A 186 -5.33 -13.81 1.62
C PRO A 186 -4.07 -13.30 0.92
N GLY A 187 -2.87 -13.75 1.34
CA GLY A 187 -1.61 -13.23 0.80
C GLY A 187 -1.32 -11.81 1.30
N HIS A 188 -1.00 -10.90 0.38
CA HIS A 188 -0.62 -9.51 0.68
C HIS A 188 -1.75 -8.50 0.41
N SER A 189 -1.64 -7.34 1.04
CA SER A 189 -2.50 -6.19 0.72
C SER A 189 -2.20 -5.65 -0.68
N PHE A 190 -3.23 -5.19 -1.38
CA PHE A 190 -3.10 -4.55 -2.70
C PHE A 190 -4.23 -3.55 -2.96
N ALA A 191 -4.00 -2.64 -3.91
CA ALA A 191 -5.01 -1.71 -4.40
C ALA A 191 -5.12 -1.79 -5.93
N VAL A 192 -6.33 -1.94 -6.46
CA VAL A 192 -6.63 -1.91 -7.91
C VAL A 192 -7.32 -0.59 -8.24
N ARG A 193 -6.87 0.07 -9.30
CA ARG A 193 -7.44 1.32 -9.82
C ARG A 193 -7.97 1.12 -11.23
N ASP A 194 -9.26 1.37 -11.40
CA ASP A 194 -10.00 1.32 -12.67
C ASP A 194 -9.78 0.02 -13.46
N ASP A 195 -9.46 -1.09 -12.79
CA ASP A 195 -9.07 -2.38 -13.39
C ASP A 195 -7.92 -2.28 -14.40
N ARG A 196 -7.04 -1.30 -14.19
CA ARG A 196 -5.91 -0.99 -15.08
C ARG A 196 -4.55 -1.08 -14.40
N THR A 197 -4.51 -0.77 -13.11
CA THR A 197 -3.25 -0.72 -12.36
C THR A 197 -3.45 -1.33 -10.99
N VAL A 198 -2.53 -2.21 -10.58
CA VAL A 198 -2.43 -2.70 -9.21
C VAL A 198 -1.20 -2.13 -8.53
N THR A 199 -1.34 -1.73 -7.27
CA THR A 199 -0.21 -1.37 -6.42
C THR A 199 -0.13 -2.33 -5.24
N VAL A 200 1.06 -2.85 -4.98
CA VAL A 200 1.39 -3.67 -3.80
C VAL A 200 2.53 -2.98 -3.06
N GLU A 201 2.31 -2.66 -1.79
CA GLU A 201 3.36 -2.11 -0.93
C GLU A 201 4.03 -3.24 -0.14
N THR A 202 5.36 -3.30 -0.19
CA THR A 202 6.17 -4.16 0.67
C THR A 202 6.93 -3.31 1.69
N VAL A 203 7.69 -3.94 2.58
CA VAL A 203 8.47 -3.23 3.60
C VAL A 203 9.43 -2.20 3.01
N HIS A 204 10.03 -2.49 1.85
CA HIS A 204 11.10 -1.69 1.25
C HIS A 204 10.79 -1.18 -0.15
N ALA A 205 9.74 -1.68 -0.81
CA ALA A 205 9.43 -1.35 -2.19
C ALA A 205 7.93 -1.25 -2.45
N GLU A 206 7.59 -0.76 -3.63
CA GLU A 206 6.24 -0.76 -4.16
C GLU A 206 6.27 -1.40 -5.54
N LEU A 207 5.44 -2.42 -5.74
CA LEU A 207 5.24 -3.06 -7.03
C LEU A 207 4.02 -2.42 -7.69
N VAL A 208 4.18 -2.07 -8.97
CA VAL A 208 3.11 -1.56 -9.82
C VAL A 208 2.90 -2.54 -10.98
N VAL A 209 1.70 -3.10 -11.08
CA VAL A 209 1.31 -4.06 -12.11
C VAL A 209 0.37 -3.38 -13.10
N THR A 210 0.67 -3.50 -14.40
CA THR A 210 -0.12 -2.89 -15.49
C THR A 210 -0.40 -3.84 -16.66
N ASP A 211 0.15 -5.06 -16.69
CA ASP A 211 -0.26 -6.07 -17.68
C ASP A 211 -1.72 -6.45 -17.39
N PRO A 212 -2.65 -6.31 -18.35
CA PRO A 212 -4.07 -6.56 -18.11
C PRO A 212 -4.38 -7.97 -17.58
N ARG A 213 -3.61 -8.99 -17.95
CA ARG A 213 -3.81 -10.37 -17.49
C ARG A 213 -3.44 -10.51 -16.02
N ASP A 214 -2.37 -9.85 -15.61
CA ASP A 214 -1.93 -9.85 -14.21
C ASP A 214 -2.87 -9.01 -13.34
N VAL A 215 -3.32 -7.86 -13.83
CA VAL A 215 -4.34 -7.03 -13.14
C VAL A 215 -5.62 -7.83 -12.90
N ASP A 216 -6.08 -8.55 -13.91
CA ASP A 216 -7.28 -9.39 -13.84
C ASP A 216 -7.16 -10.55 -12.83
N LEU A 217 -5.94 -11.07 -12.55
CA LEU A 217 -5.72 -12.00 -11.44
C LEU A 217 -6.04 -11.36 -10.07
N TYR A 218 -5.63 -10.11 -9.87
CA TYR A 218 -5.92 -9.36 -8.65
C TYR A 218 -7.40 -8.99 -8.53
N VAL A 219 -8.03 -8.56 -9.63
CA VAL A 219 -9.48 -8.27 -9.66
C VAL A 219 -10.27 -9.51 -9.26
N ARG A 220 -10.03 -10.66 -9.90
CA ARG A 220 -10.70 -11.92 -9.52
C ARG A 220 -10.45 -12.31 -8.06
N LYS A 221 -9.23 -12.10 -7.55
CA LYS A 221 -8.92 -12.40 -6.15
C LYS A 221 -9.71 -11.50 -5.22
N PHE A 222 -9.78 -10.20 -5.51
CA PHE A 222 -10.60 -9.24 -4.77
C PHE A 222 -12.07 -9.68 -4.78
N GLU A 223 -12.64 -9.98 -5.94
CA GLU A 223 -14.05 -10.38 -6.07
C GLU A 223 -14.37 -11.66 -5.29
N ARG A 224 -13.46 -12.65 -5.28
CA ARG A 224 -13.63 -13.86 -4.45
C ARG A 224 -13.75 -13.52 -2.97
N PHE A 225 -12.83 -12.72 -2.42
CA PHE A 225 -12.92 -12.32 -1.02
C PHE A 225 -14.11 -11.41 -0.75
N SER A 226 -14.42 -10.49 -1.66
CA SER A 226 -15.57 -9.58 -1.58
C SER A 226 -16.89 -10.37 -1.51
N SER A 227 -17.03 -11.44 -2.29
CA SER A 227 -18.23 -12.28 -2.31
C SER A 227 -18.44 -13.12 -1.04
N ALA A 228 -17.36 -13.44 -0.33
CA ALA A 228 -17.40 -14.23 0.91
C ALA A 228 -17.40 -13.37 2.19
N ALA A 229 -17.12 -12.07 2.06
CA ALA A 229 -17.03 -11.14 3.18
C ALA A 229 -18.43 -10.68 3.63
N LEU A 230 -18.55 -10.36 4.92
CA LEU A 230 -19.73 -9.70 5.46
C LEU A 230 -19.83 -8.29 4.89
N ALA A 231 -21.05 -7.86 4.57
CA ALA A 231 -21.37 -6.52 4.08
C ALA A 231 -22.57 -5.96 4.85
N GLY A 232 -22.90 -4.67 4.62
CA GLY A 232 -24.11 -4.07 5.15
C GLY A 232 -24.23 -4.16 6.68
N ASP A 233 -25.39 -4.57 7.18
CA ASP A 233 -25.66 -4.63 8.62
C ASP A 233 -24.85 -5.72 9.33
N ASP A 234 -24.63 -6.88 8.72
CA ASP A 234 -23.83 -7.96 9.34
C ASP A 234 -22.38 -7.52 9.57
N MET A 235 -21.81 -6.79 8.60
CA MET A 235 -20.47 -6.19 8.73
C MET A 235 -20.42 -5.15 9.84
N ARG A 236 -21.45 -4.29 9.95
CA ARG A 236 -21.55 -3.29 11.01
C ARG A 236 -21.70 -3.94 12.39
N SER A 237 -22.54 -4.97 12.53
CA SER A 237 -22.69 -5.71 13.77
C SER A 237 -21.41 -6.40 14.20
N LEU A 238 -20.62 -6.96 13.26
CA LEU A 238 -19.29 -7.48 13.57
C LEU A 238 -18.36 -6.38 14.11
N LEU A 239 -18.31 -5.22 13.43
CA LEU A 239 -17.49 -4.08 13.88
C LEU A 239 -17.90 -3.57 15.26
N GLU A 240 -19.21 -3.46 15.53
CA GLU A 240 -19.76 -3.07 16.83
C GLU A 240 -19.35 -4.07 17.92
N GLY A 241 -19.40 -5.38 17.63
CA GLY A 241 -18.91 -6.41 18.55
C GLY A 241 -17.42 -6.25 18.88
N ILE A 242 -16.58 -6.01 17.87
CA ILE A 242 -15.14 -5.75 18.05
C ILE A 242 -14.92 -4.46 18.86
N ARG A 243 -15.68 -3.40 18.57
CA ARG A 243 -15.62 -2.13 19.30
C ARG A 243 -15.94 -2.32 20.78
N ASP A 244 -17.00 -3.06 21.08
CA ASP A 244 -17.43 -3.32 22.45
C ASP A 244 -16.39 -4.15 23.23
N GLU A 245 -15.63 -5.03 22.55
CA GLU A 245 -14.47 -5.69 23.16
C GLU A 245 -13.36 -4.70 23.52
N PHE A 246 -13.07 -3.69 22.68
CA PHE A 246 -12.10 -2.65 23.00
C PHE A 246 -12.57 -1.73 24.13
N LEU A 247 -13.87 -1.40 24.20
CA LEU A 247 -14.44 -0.67 25.33
C LEU A 247 -14.22 -1.42 26.65
N ARG A 248 -14.50 -2.73 26.70
CA ARG A 248 -14.20 -3.56 27.87
C ARG A 248 -12.71 -3.54 28.23
N LYS A 249 -11.81 -3.61 27.24
CA LYS A 249 -10.35 -3.53 27.48
C LYS A 249 -9.94 -2.20 28.11
N GLN A 250 -10.55 -1.10 27.69
CA GLN A 250 -10.31 0.23 28.27
C GLN A 250 -10.70 0.27 29.75
N GLU A 251 -11.84 -0.31 30.11
CA GLU A 251 -12.32 -0.39 31.50
C GLU A 251 -11.41 -1.27 32.37
N THR A 252 -10.87 -2.35 31.81
CA THR A 252 -9.97 -3.28 32.53
C THR A 252 -8.51 -2.83 32.63
N GLY A 253 -8.13 -1.71 31.98
CA GLY A 253 -6.79 -1.13 32.10
C GLY A 253 -5.66 -1.97 31.50
N LEU A 254 -5.91 -2.77 30.45
CA LEU A 254 -4.85 -3.57 29.81
C LEU A 254 -3.83 -2.63 29.13
N GLU A 255 -2.77 -2.30 29.85
CA GLU A 255 -1.69 -1.42 29.41
C GLU A 255 -0.86 -2.04 28.27
N ARG A 256 -0.25 -1.14 27.50
CA ARG A 256 0.67 -1.39 26.39
C ARG A 256 1.74 -2.42 26.83
N PRO A 257 2.08 -3.45 26.03
CA PRO A 257 3.16 -4.36 26.39
C PRO A 257 4.47 -3.57 26.57
N PRO A 258 5.27 -3.87 27.62
CA PRO A 258 6.52 -3.16 27.87
C PRO A 258 7.48 -3.33 26.69
N GLY A 259 8.05 -2.23 26.21
CA GLY A 259 9.06 -2.22 25.13
C GLY A 259 8.53 -1.93 23.72
N CYS A 260 7.26 -1.56 23.54
CA CYS A 260 6.77 -1.02 22.27
C CYS A 260 6.95 0.52 22.28
N PRO A 261 7.78 1.12 21.39
CA PRO A 261 7.96 2.59 21.34
C PRO A 261 6.64 3.30 21.05
#